data_AF-A0A838MK48-F1
#
_entry.id   AF-A0A838MK48-F1
#
_cell.length_a   1.000
_cell.length_b   1.000
_cell.length_c   1.000
_cell.angle_alpha   90.00
_cell.angle_beta   90.00
_cell.angle_gamma   90.00
#
_symmetry.space_group_name_H-M   'P 1'
#
loop_
_entity.id
_entity.type
_entity.pdbx_description
1 polymer ?
#
loop_
_entity_poly.entity_id
_entity_poly.type
_entity_poly.pdbx_seq_one_letter_code
_entity_poly.pdbx_strand_id
1 'polypeptide(L)'
;MFIISDKFKKIAKTLKLDKPLVIFDMETTGQTIYKDKIIELAYIKIYSDGRVKKDEMILDPQMPISRESTAVHGLSDKDVSSKPTFRKKAQEIWEIFNGCYYSGFNVMNFDLPILRREFIRVGMDFDYSISQIIDCRVIYQHMVPRSLAATYRYYCGKEFRQSHTALGDVEVSAEILVKQLDKYSEIRDLDFINKIHQSPENSYVDSSRKFYWKQGRAYFAFSKYIGVALSEVAKINPKFLKWILTADFSEETKTIVKKALESIKRSY
;
A
#
# COMPACT_ATOMS: atom_id res chain seq x y z
N MET A 1 -20.89 12.27 18.04
CA MET A 1 -22.24 12.58 17.53
C MET A 1 -22.50 11.71 16.30
N PHE A 2 -23.64 11.00 16.22
CA PHE A 2 -23.99 10.26 15.00
C PHE A 2 -24.51 11.26 13.95
N ILE A 3 -23.99 11.17 12.73
CA ILE A 3 -24.43 12.03 11.62
C ILE A 3 -25.02 11.15 10.54
N ILE A 4 -26.15 11.58 9.99
CA ILE A 4 -26.80 10.94 8.86
C ILE A 4 -26.24 11.58 7.58
N SER A 5 -25.22 10.97 6.98
CA SER A 5 -24.70 11.34 5.66
C SER A 5 -25.19 10.33 4.62
N ASP A 6 -26.01 10.76 3.66
CA ASP A 6 -26.55 9.89 2.62
C ASP A 6 -25.46 9.27 1.73
N LYS A 7 -24.27 9.90 1.64
CA LYS A 7 -23.11 9.36 0.92
C LYS A 7 -22.62 8.03 1.51
N PHE A 8 -22.58 7.91 2.84
CA PHE A 8 -22.03 6.73 3.52
C PHE A 8 -23.07 5.63 3.73
N LYS A 9 -24.35 5.98 3.86
CA LYS A 9 -25.46 4.99 3.88
C LYS A 9 -25.44 4.05 2.68
N LYS A 10 -25.09 4.58 1.50
CA LYS A 10 -25.00 3.78 0.28
C LYS A 10 -23.99 2.63 0.42
N ILE A 11 -22.91 2.80 1.19
CA ILE A 11 -21.89 1.77 1.40
C ILE A 11 -22.50 0.57 2.13
N ALA A 12 -23.17 0.79 3.26
CA ALA A 12 -23.80 -0.26 4.06
C ALA A 12 -24.79 -1.08 3.23
N LYS A 13 -25.64 -0.40 2.45
CA LYS A 13 -26.64 -1.03 1.58
C LYS A 13 -26.01 -1.80 0.41
N THR A 14 -25.01 -1.22 -0.26
CA THR A 14 -24.40 -1.82 -1.47
C THR A 14 -23.56 -3.04 -1.13
N LEU A 15 -22.78 -2.98 -0.04
CA LEU A 15 -21.96 -4.09 0.42
C LEU A 15 -22.74 -5.11 1.25
N LYS A 16 -24.01 -4.82 1.60
CA LYS A 16 -24.87 -5.67 2.46
C LYS A 16 -24.15 -6.03 3.77
N LEU A 17 -23.67 -5.02 4.47
CA LEU A 17 -22.87 -5.21 5.68
C LEU A 17 -23.68 -5.95 6.77
N ASP A 18 -23.14 -7.07 7.25
CA ASP A 18 -23.68 -7.85 8.37
C ASP A 18 -23.04 -7.46 9.73
N LYS A 19 -21.90 -6.74 9.69
CA LYS A 19 -21.21 -6.10 10.81
C LYS A 19 -20.69 -4.72 10.41
N PRO A 20 -20.36 -3.84 11.37
CA PRO A 20 -19.91 -2.48 11.04
C PRO A 20 -18.64 -2.48 10.18
N LEU A 21 -18.49 -1.45 9.35
CA LEU A 21 -17.28 -1.14 8.58
C LEU A 21 -16.59 0.05 9.21
N VAL A 22 -15.29 -0.06 9.50
CA VAL A 22 -14.45 1.06 9.93
C VAL A 22 -13.53 1.43 8.78
N ILE A 23 -13.69 2.64 8.26
CA ILE A 23 -12.76 3.27 7.33
C ILE A 23 -11.83 4.15 8.16
N PHE A 24 -10.53 3.94 8.10
CA PHE A 24 -9.59 4.65 8.98
C PHE A 24 -8.23 4.89 8.33
N ASP A 25 -7.48 5.77 8.96
CA ASP A 25 -6.12 6.17 8.61
C ASP A 25 -5.38 6.50 9.92
N MET A 26 -4.06 6.41 9.91
CA MET A 26 -3.23 6.75 11.07
C MET A 26 -1.93 7.45 10.72
N GLU A 27 -1.54 8.38 11.57
CA GLU A 27 -0.19 8.95 11.57
C GLU A 27 0.68 8.24 12.60
N THR A 28 1.94 8.02 12.26
CA THR A 28 2.84 7.16 13.06
C THR A 28 4.21 7.76 13.23
N THR A 29 4.91 7.34 14.30
CA THR A 29 6.28 7.79 14.62
C THR A 29 7.30 7.55 13.51
N GLY A 30 7.00 6.62 12.60
CA GLY A 30 7.81 6.20 11.47
C GLY A 30 7.07 5.19 10.58
N GLN A 31 7.73 4.73 9.52
CA GLN A 31 7.12 3.85 8.50
C GLN A 31 7.34 2.34 8.74
N THR A 32 7.86 1.97 9.90
CA THR A 32 8.27 0.60 10.21
C THR A 32 7.26 -0.06 11.15
N ILE A 33 6.40 -0.90 10.56
CA ILE A 33 5.31 -1.62 11.24
C ILE A 33 5.72 -2.22 12.59
N TYR A 34 6.92 -2.82 12.68
CA TYR A 34 7.30 -3.54 13.89
C TYR A 34 7.77 -2.65 15.05
N LYS A 35 8.28 -1.45 14.78
CA LYS A 35 8.86 -0.60 15.83
C LYS A 35 7.97 0.60 16.14
N ASP A 36 7.34 1.16 15.12
CA ASP A 36 6.68 2.45 15.21
C ASP A 36 5.32 2.35 15.91
N LYS A 37 4.80 3.51 16.28
CA LYS A 37 3.63 3.68 17.12
C LYS A 37 2.66 4.69 16.54
N ILE A 38 1.39 4.54 16.90
CA ILE A 38 0.31 5.44 16.48
C ILE A 38 0.47 6.78 17.21
N ILE A 39 0.41 7.87 16.44
CA ILE A 39 0.35 9.25 16.91
C ILE A 39 -1.07 9.79 16.77
N GLU A 40 -1.72 9.54 15.64
CA GLU A 40 -3.09 9.96 15.37
C GLU A 40 -3.87 8.79 14.78
N LEU A 41 -5.13 8.67 15.17
CA LEU A 41 -6.06 7.68 14.63
C LEU A 41 -7.38 8.37 14.28
N ALA A 42 -7.70 8.44 12.99
CA ALA A 42 -8.95 8.99 12.48
C ALA A 42 -9.81 7.89 11.87
N TYR A 43 -11.12 7.93 12.10
CA TYR A 43 -12.01 6.90 11.58
C TYR A 43 -13.42 7.39 11.23
N ILE A 44 -14.04 6.64 10.33
CA ILE A 44 -15.47 6.64 10.04
C ILE A 44 -15.99 5.22 10.22
N LYS A 45 -16.80 5.00 11.25
CA LYS A 45 -17.51 3.74 11.51
C LYS A 45 -18.92 3.81 10.94
N ILE A 46 -19.20 2.93 9.99
CA ILE A 46 -20.49 2.76 9.32
C ILE A 46 -21.12 1.48 9.87
N TYR A 47 -22.28 1.61 10.50
CA TYR A 47 -23.02 0.49 11.06
C TYR A 47 -23.87 -0.18 9.96
N SER A 48 -24.29 -1.43 10.18
CA SER A 48 -25.10 -2.21 9.24
C SER A 48 -26.46 -1.57 8.93
N ASP A 49 -27.02 -0.82 9.89
CA ASP A 49 -28.23 -0.01 9.74
C ASP A 49 -28.01 1.34 9.04
N GLY A 50 -26.77 1.64 8.62
CA GLY A 50 -26.41 2.88 7.93
C GLY A 50 -26.14 4.07 8.85
N ARG A 51 -26.20 3.92 10.18
CA ARG A 51 -25.69 4.96 11.10
C ARG A 51 -24.19 5.14 10.89
N VAL A 52 -23.71 6.37 11.12
CA VAL A 52 -22.29 6.71 10.97
C VAL A 52 -21.79 7.44 12.20
N LYS A 53 -20.65 6.98 12.73
CA LYS A 53 -19.85 7.69 13.73
C LYS A 53 -18.50 8.05 13.09
N LYS A 54 -18.05 9.27 13.26
CA LYS A 54 -16.68 9.67 12.91
C LYS A 54 -16.02 10.34 14.10
N ASP A 55 -14.73 10.14 14.25
CA ASP A 55 -13.94 10.75 15.30
C ASP A 55 -12.46 10.69 14.93
N GLU A 56 -11.65 11.44 15.67
CA GLU A 56 -10.20 11.42 15.60
C GLU A 56 -9.62 11.49 17.01
N MET A 57 -8.44 10.90 17.20
CA MET A 57 -7.73 11.00 18.47
C MET A 57 -6.23 11.08 18.24
N ILE A 58 -5.59 12.00 18.98
CA ILE A 58 -4.14 12.09 19.09
C ILE A 58 -3.70 11.33 20.33
N LEU A 59 -2.64 10.55 20.22
CA LEU A 59 -2.09 9.67 21.23
C LEU A 59 -0.64 10.04 21.51
N ASP A 60 -0.23 9.89 22.78
CA ASP A 60 1.19 9.90 23.15
C ASP A 60 1.81 8.53 22.82
N PRO A 61 2.73 8.44 21.84
CA PRO A 61 3.38 7.18 21.47
C PRO A 61 4.40 6.73 22.53
N GLN A 62 4.82 7.59 23.44
CA GLN A 62 5.89 7.33 24.42
C GLN A 62 7.22 6.93 23.76
N MET A 63 7.49 7.48 22.57
CA MET A 63 8.76 7.37 21.86
C MET A 63 8.92 8.55 20.89
N PRO A 64 10.16 8.89 20.49
CA PRO A 64 10.40 9.99 19.56
C PRO A 64 9.75 9.76 18.20
N ILE A 65 9.20 10.83 17.62
CA ILE A 65 8.71 10.88 16.24
C ILE A 65 9.89 11.18 15.31
N SER A 66 10.02 10.42 14.21
CA SER A 66 11.07 10.66 13.22
C SER A 66 10.90 12.01 12.53
N ARG A 67 12.00 12.62 12.10
CA ARG A 67 11.95 13.91 11.37
C ARG A 67 11.22 13.76 10.04
N GLU A 68 11.38 12.61 9.40
CA GLU A 68 10.73 12.25 8.15
C GLU A 68 9.21 12.17 8.34
N SER A 69 8.72 11.48 9.39
CA SER A 69 7.29 11.46 9.72
C SER A 69 6.76 12.86 10.06
N THR A 70 7.50 13.60 10.89
CA THR A 70 7.13 14.98 11.25
C THR A 70 7.00 15.86 9.99
N ALA A 71 7.87 15.70 9.00
CA ALA A 71 7.81 16.44 7.75
C ALA A 71 6.61 16.06 6.86
N VAL A 72 6.04 14.86 7.05
CA VAL A 72 4.87 14.38 6.31
C VAL A 72 3.57 14.88 6.95
N HIS A 73 3.36 14.60 8.24
CA HIS A 73 2.08 14.87 8.90
C HIS A 73 2.08 16.10 9.82
N GLY A 74 3.25 16.70 10.07
CA GLY A 74 3.38 17.96 10.82
C GLY A 74 3.23 17.86 12.34
N LEU A 75 3.11 16.67 12.92
CA LEU A 75 3.00 16.47 14.38
C LEU A 75 4.38 16.21 14.97
N SER A 76 4.73 16.98 16.00
CA SER A 76 5.98 16.87 16.74
C SER A 76 5.80 16.17 18.09
N ASP A 77 6.91 15.79 18.73
CA ASP A 77 6.89 15.22 20.08
C ASP A 77 6.16 16.13 21.09
N LYS A 78 6.25 17.45 20.89
CA LYS A 78 5.60 18.44 21.76
C LYS A 78 4.07 18.37 21.65
N ASP A 79 3.54 18.17 20.45
CA ASP A 79 2.10 18.17 20.18
C ASP A 79 1.38 16.98 20.84
N VAL A 80 2.11 15.88 21.02
CA VAL A 80 1.57 14.60 21.49
C VAL A 80 1.85 14.33 22.96
N SER A 81 2.83 15.01 23.56
CA SER A 81 3.31 14.74 24.93
C SER A 81 2.26 14.87 26.06
N SER A 82 1.20 15.65 25.84
CA SER A 82 0.09 15.82 26.81
C SER A 82 -1.11 14.90 26.55
N LYS A 83 -1.05 14.11 25.47
CA LYS A 83 -2.16 13.29 24.99
C LYS A 83 -2.23 11.96 25.73
N PRO A 84 -3.39 11.27 25.77
CA PRO A 84 -3.47 9.95 26.36
C PRO A 84 -2.63 8.94 25.55
N THR A 85 -2.02 7.97 26.22
CA THR A 85 -1.32 6.88 25.53
C THR A 85 -2.30 5.90 24.90
N PHE A 86 -1.86 5.10 23.93
CA PHE A 86 -2.68 4.01 23.38
C PHE A 86 -3.23 3.11 24.50
N ARG A 87 -2.42 2.77 25.51
CA ARG A 87 -2.86 1.96 26.67
C ARG A 87 -4.06 2.56 27.40
N LYS A 88 -4.11 3.89 27.58
CA LYS A 88 -5.24 4.56 28.23
C LYS A 88 -6.51 4.54 27.38
N LYS A 89 -6.37 4.47 26.05
CA LYS A 89 -7.47 4.46 25.08
C LYS A 89 -7.80 3.08 24.51
N ALA A 90 -7.05 2.05 24.89
CA ALA A 90 -7.13 0.73 24.26
C ALA A 90 -8.55 0.15 24.28
N GLN A 91 -9.25 0.23 25.41
CA GLN A 91 -10.63 -0.26 25.50
C GLN A 91 -11.60 0.50 24.59
N GLU A 92 -11.48 1.83 24.53
CA GLU A 92 -12.30 2.66 23.65
C GLU A 92 -12.03 2.33 22.17
N ILE A 93 -10.76 2.22 21.78
CA ILE A 93 -10.37 1.84 20.42
C ILE A 93 -10.84 0.41 20.12
N TRP A 94 -10.77 -0.51 21.07
CA TRP A 94 -11.27 -1.87 20.90
C TRP A 94 -12.77 -1.88 20.58
N GLU A 95 -13.60 -1.12 21.31
CA GLU A 95 -15.03 -1.01 21.06
C GLU A 95 -15.35 -0.40 19.68
N ILE A 96 -14.47 0.46 19.19
CA ILE A 96 -14.57 1.05 17.85
C ILE A 96 -14.21 0.02 16.77
N PHE A 97 -13.14 -0.74 16.93
CA PHE A 97 -12.57 -1.54 15.83
C PHE A 97 -12.93 -3.03 15.88
N ASN A 98 -13.12 -3.60 17.06
CA ASN A 98 -13.34 -5.04 17.20
C ASN A 98 -14.60 -5.51 16.44
N GLY A 99 -14.51 -6.68 15.81
CA GLY A 99 -15.63 -7.30 15.10
C GLY A 99 -16.13 -6.52 13.88
N CYS A 100 -15.29 -5.67 13.27
CA CYS A 100 -15.67 -4.88 12.10
C CYS A 100 -15.10 -5.43 10.78
N TYR A 101 -15.61 -4.93 9.67
CA TYR A 101 -14.84 -4.81 8.43
C TYR A 101 -13.90 -3.61 8.54
N TYR A 102 -12.80 -3.64 7.77
CA TYR A 102 -11.73 -2.66 7.83
C TYR A 102 -11.43 -2.12 6.44
N SER A 103 -11.35 -0.80 6.30
CA SER A 103 -11.08 -0.15 5.02
C SER A 103 -10.23 1.10 5.22
N GLY A 104 -9.61 1.53 4.14
CA GLY A 104 -8.65 2.63 4.09
C GLY A 104 -7.86 2.53 2.79
N PHE A 105 -6.88 3.40 2.60
CA PHE A 105 -6.00 3.34 1.44
C PHE A 105 -4.68 2.71 1.85
N ASN A 106 -4.37 1.49 1.38
CA ASN A 106 -3.20 0.72 1.81
C ASN A 106 -3.26 0.17 3.26
N VAL A 107 -4.45 0.16 3.86
CA VAL A 107 -4.74 -0.31 5.23
C VAL A 107 -4.24 -1.73 5.50
N MET A 108 -4.25 -2.60 4.48
CA MET A 108 -3.81 -3.99 4.60
C MET A 108 -2.31 -4.11 4.90
N ASN A 109 -1.51 -3.16 4.39
CA ASN A 109 -0.05 -3.25 4.42
C ASN A 109 0.60 -2.34 5.46
N PHE A 110 -0.18 -1.50 6.16
CA PHE A 110 0.37 -0.52 7.09
C PHE A 110 -0.49 -0.36 8.35
N ASP A 111 -1.67 0.25 8.23
CA ASP A 111 -2.48 0.68 9.36
C ASP A 111 -2.99 -0.48 10.22
N LEU A 112 -3.59 -1.51 9.62
CA LEU A 112 -4.09 -2.69 10.34
C LEU A 112 -2.97 -3.45 11.07
N PRO A 113 -1.82 -3.76 10.43
CA PRO A 113 -0.68 -4.34 11.13
C PRO A 113 -0.19 -3.53 12.34
N ILE A 114 -0.16 -2.19 12.24
CA ILE A 114 0.26 -1.32 13.35
C ILE A 114 -0.79 -1.34 14.47
N LEU A 115 -2.07 -1.21 14.13
CA LEU A 115 -3.18 -1.27 15.10
C LEU A 115 -3.16 -2.58 15.90
N ARG A 116 -3.00 -3.72 15.21
CA ARG A 116 -2.87 -5.03 15.87
C ARG A 116 -1.71 -5.07 16.84
N ARG A 117 -0.57 -4.51 16.48
CA ARG A 117 0.61 -4.49 17.35
C ARG A 117 0.42 -3.61 18.58
N GLU A 118 -0.26 -2.48 18.45
CA GLU A 118 -0.60 -1.65 19.61
C GLU A 118 -1.50 -2.40 20.59
N PHE A 119 -2.48 -3.15 20.10
CA PHE A 119 -3.29 -4.03 20.94
C PHE A 119 -2.47 -5.13 21.62
N ILE A 120 -1.57 -5.80 20.89
CA ILE A 120 -0.67 -6.82 21.46
C ILE A 120 0.20 -6.22 22.58
N ARG A 121 0.73 -5.00 22.41
CA ARG A 121 1.55 -4.31 23.43
C ARG A 121 0.80 -4.04 24.74
N VAL A 122 -0.53 -3.97 24.70
CA VAL A 122 -1.38 -3.77 25.88
C VAL A 122 -2.06 -5.05 26.35
N GLY A 123 -1.72 -6.20 25.76
CA GLY A 123 -2.24 -7.51 26.16
C GLY A 123 -3.61 -7.86 25.61
N MET A 124 -4.05 -7.19 24.54
CA MET A 124 -5.33 -7.45 23.85
C MET A 124 -5.07 -8.14 22.52
N ASP A 125 -5.74 -9.26 22.28
CA ASP A 125 -5.56 -10.04 21.04
C ASP A 125 -6.50 -9.56 19.93
N PHE A 126 -6.09 -8.50 19.23
CA PHE A 126 -6.84 -7.95 18.11
C PHE A 126 -6.58 -8.77 16.83
N ASP A 127 -7.44 -9.75 16.57
CA ASP A 127 -7.37 -10.55 15.35
C ASP A 127 -8.37 -10.10 14.28
N TYR A 128 -7.96 -10.29 13.03
CA TYR A 128 -8.79 -10.02 11.85
C TYR A 128 -8.38 -10.95 10.71
N SER A 129 -9.35 -11.32 9.87
CA SER A 129 -9.09 -12.10 8.67
C SER A 129 -8.96 -11.21 7.43
N ILE A 130 -8.33 -11.74 6.37
CA ILE A 130 -8.25 -11.06 5.06
C ILE A 130 -9.66 -10.77 4.51
N SER A 131 -10.65 -11.64 4.78
CA SER A 131 -12.03 -11.43 4.33
C SER A 131 -12.74 -10.27 5.02
N GLN A 132 -12.14 -9.69 6.07
CA GLN A 132 -12.65 -8.46 6.70
C GLN A 132 -12.09 -7.18 6.08
N ILE A 133 -11.13 -7.26 5.14
CA ILE A 133 -10.39 -6.10 4.64
C ILE A 133 -10.93 -5.66 3.27
N ILE A 134 -11.23 -4.36 3.15
CA ILE A 134 -11.69 -3.70 1.94
C ILE A 134 -10.73 -2.54 1.64
N ASP A 135 -9.59 -2.85 1.04
CA ASP A 135 -8.52 -1.87 0.79
C ASP A 135 -8.73 -1.13 -0.55
N CYS A 136 -8.89 0.19 -0.47
CA CYS A 136 -9.15 1.04 -1.64
C CYS A 136 -8.02 0.99 -2.68
N ARG A 137 -6.75 0.88 -2.23
CA ARG A 137 -5.59 0.80 -3.12
C ARG A 137 -5.58 -0.53 -3.86
N VAL A 138 -5.86 -1.63 -3.17
CA VAL A 138 -5.93 -2.97 -3.79
C VAL A 138 -7.06 -3.02 -4.83
N ILE A 139 -8.24 -2.50 -4.47
CA ILE A 139 -9.38 -2.41 -5.41
C ILE A 139 -8.99 -1.58 -6.62
N TYR A 140 -8.39 -0.40 -6.44
CA TYR A 140 -7.95 0.45 -7.56
C TYR A 140 -6.96 -0.27 -8.48
N GLN A 141 -5.93 -0.90 -7.91
CA GLN A 141 -4.90 -1.61 -8.67
C GLN A 141 -5.46 -2.81 -9.43
N HIS A 142 -6.50 -3.46 -8.90
CA HIS A 142 -7.16 -4.59 -9.55
C HIS A 142 -8.14 -4.13 -10.65
N MET A 143 -8.92 -3.08 -10.39
CA MET A 143 -10.00 -2.64 -11.27
C MET A 143 -9.54 -1.74 -12.41
N VAL A 144 -8.42 -1.03 -12.28
CA VAL A 144 -7.91 -0.12 -13.32
C VAL A 144 -6.86 -0.84 -14.18
N PRO A 145 -7.19 -1.21 -15.44
CA PRO A 145 -6.23 -1.87 -16.31
C PRO A 145 -5.08 -0.94 -16.67
N ARG A 146 -3.86 -1.48 -16.72
CA ARG A 146 -2.63 -0.74 -17.09
C ARG A 146 -2.23 -0.96 -18.54
N SER A 147 -3.20 -1.17 -19.43
CA SER A 147 -2.97 -1.34 -20.85
C SER A 147 -2.84 -0.01 -21.58
N LEU A 148 -2.23 -0.03 -22.77
CA LEU A 148 -2.18 1.14 -23.66
C LEU A 148 -3.59 1.67 -23.94
N ALA A 149 -4.54 0.76 -24.23
CA ALA A 149 -5.94 1.07 -24.48
C ALA A 149 -6.62 1.80 -23.31
N ALA A 150 -6.41 1.33 -22.08
CA ALA A 150 -6.98 1.96 -20.88
C ALA A 150 -6.36 3.33 -20.61
N THR A 151 -5.04 3.45 -20.81
CA THR A 151 -4.30 4.71 -20.68
C THR A 151 -4.77 5.74 -21.71
N TYR A 152 -4.95 5.32 -22.95
CA TYR A 152 -5.46 6.17 -24.04
C TYR A 152 -6.86 6.69 -23.73
N ARG A 153 -7.77 5.81 -23.28
CA ARG A 153 -9.12 6.20 -22.89
C ARG A 153 -9.11 7.20 -21.72
N TYR A 154 -8.23 7.01 -20.74
CA TYR A 154 -8.13 7.89 -19.58
C TYR A 154 -7.61 9.30 -19.92
N TYR A 155 -6.52 9.39 -20.69
CA TYR A 155 -5.90 10.69 -20.98
C TYR A 155 -6.54 11.42 -22.17
N CYS A 156 -6.94 10.67 -23.20
CA CYS A 156 -7.41 11.25 -24.47
C CYS A 156 -8.94 11.21 -24.60
N GLY A 157 -9.66 10.48 -23.74
CA GLY A 157 -11.12 10.34 -23.82
C GLY A 157 -11.62 9.58 -25.06
N LYS A 158 -10.72 8.92 -25.80
CA LYS A 158 -11.00 8.26 -27.07
C LYS A 158 -11.08 6.75 -26.91
N GLU A 159 -11.89 6.12 -27.75
CA GLU A 159 -11.89 4.66 -27.89
C GLU A 159 -10.57 4.20 -28.53
N PHE A 160 -9.93 3.21 -27.92
CA PHE A 160 -8.75 2.59 -28.51
C PHE A 160 -9.17 1.65 -29.64
N ARG A 161 -8.85 2.01 -30.87
CA ARG A 161 -8.94 1.11 -32.03
C ARG A 161 -7.56 0.52 -32.26
N GLN A 162 -7.41 -0.76 -31.97
CA GLN A 162 -6.13 -1.43 -32.13
C GLN A 162 -5.74 -1.45 -33.60
N SER A 163 -4.63 -0.78 -33.95
CA SER A 163 -4.14 -0.76 -35.33
C SER A 163 -3.45 -2.08 -35.73
N HIS A 164 -3.10 -2.92 -34.75
CA HIS A 164 -2.22 -4.10 -34.87
C HIS A 164 -0.85 -3.82 -35.52
N THR A 165 -0.48 -2.55 -35.67
CA THR A 165 0.81 -2.12 -36.20
C THR A 165 1.62 -1.41 -35.12
N ALA A 166 2.94 -1.58 -35.15
CA ALA A 166 3.83 -0.87 -34.24
C ALA A 166 3.70 0.65 -34.38
N LEU A 167 3.48 1.17 -35.60
CA LEU A 167 3.32 2.60 -35.84
C LEU A 167 2.07 3.16 -35.15
N GLY A 168 0.91 2.49 -35.27
CA GLY A 168 -0.30 2.99 -34.62
C GLY A 168 -0.24 2.93 -33.08
N ASP A 169 0.47 1.96 -32.50
CA ASP A 169 0.72 1.94 -31.05
C ASP A 169 1.64 3.09 -30.61
N VAL A 170 2.62 3.47 -31.44
CA VAL A 170 3.50 4.64 -31.22
C VAL A 170 2.71 5.95 -31.33
N GLU A 171 1.82 6.10 -32.31
CA GLU A 171 0.97 7.29 -32.46
C GLU A 171 0.04 7.47 -31.27
N VAL A 172 -0.59 6.39 -30.81
CA VAL A 172 -1.40 6.39 -29.59
C VAL A 172 -0.56 6.80 -28.37
N SER A 173 0.66 6.26 -28.24
CA SER A 173 1.58 6.60 -27.15
C SER A 173 2.00 8.07 -27.19
N ALA A 174 2.24 8.62 -28.38
CA ALA A 174 2.58 10.03 -28.56
C ALA A 174 1.41 10.94 -28.15
N GLU A 175 0.18 10.60 -28.52
CA GLU A 175 -0.99 11.37 -28.10
C GLU A 175 -1.20 11.34 -26.59
N ILE A 176 -0.99 10.17 -25.95
CA ILE A 176 -1.00 10.05 -24.49
C ILE A 176 0.02 11.00 -23.87
N LEU A 177 1.26 11.00 -24.37
CA LEU A 177 2.32 11.85 -23.82
C LEU A 177 1.98 13.34 -23.95
N VAL A 178 1.41 13.76 -25.09
CA VAL A 178 0.91 15.14 -25.26
C VAL A 178 -0.11 15.48 -24.17
N LYS A 179 -1.09 14.61 -23.91
CA LYS A 179 -2.10 14.84 -22.86
C LYS A 179 -1.53 14.81 -21.44
N GLN A 180 -0.49 14.02 -21.21
CA GLN A 180 0.24 14.05 -19.95
C GLN A 180 0.98 15.38 -19.76
N LEU A 181 1.64 15.90 -20.80
CA LEU A 181 2.36 17.18 -20.78
C LEU A 181 1.40 18.39 -20.65
N ASP A 182 0.19 18.27 -21.20
CA ASP A 182 -0.89 19.24 -21.00
C ASP A 182 -1.35 19.25 -19.54
N LYS A 183 -1.49 18.06 -18.93
CA LYS A 183 -2.10 17.88 -17.60
C LYS A 183 -1.12 18.11 -16.44
N TYR A 184 0.15 17.76 -16.59
CA TYR A 184 1.16 17.84 -15.54
C TYR A 184 2.32 18.71 -16.01
N SER A 185 2.52 19.86 -15.36
CA SER A 185 3.60 20.79 -15.69
C SER A 185 4.99 20.23 -15.34
N GLU A 186 5.06 19.39 -14.32
CA GLU A 186 6.27 18.86 -13.70
C GLU A 186 7.01 17.90 -14.63
N ILE A 187 6.28 17.14 -15.46
CA ILE A 187 6.88 16.21 -16.43
C ILE A 187 7.43 16.92 -17.68
N ARG A 188 7.35 18.25 -17.75
CA ARG A 188 8.06 19.03 -18.78
C ARG A 188 9.56 19.16 -18.44
N ASP A 189 9.92 18.83 -17.19
CA ASP A 189 11.29 18.65 -16.75
C ASP A 189 11.70 17.16 -16.90
N LEU A 190 12.74 16.93 -17.71
CA LEU A 190 13.28 15.58 -17.93
C LEU A 190 13.96 15.03 -16.67
N ASP A 191 14.50 15.87 -15.79
CA ASP A 191 15.10 15.41 -14.54
C ASP A 191 14.05 14.89 -13.58
N PHE A 192 12.88 15.55 -13.52
CA PHE A 192 11.71 15.03 -12.83
C PHE A 192 11.27 13.68 -13.39
N ILE A 193 11.18 13.54 -14.72
CA ILE A 193 10.87 12.25 -15.37
C ILE A 193 11.89 11.16 -14.99
N ASN A 194 13.18 11.48 -15.04
CA ASN A 194 14.23 10.53 -14.68
C ASN A 194 14.13 10.12 -13.20
N LYS A 195 13.82 11.06 -12.31
CA LYS A 195 13.64 10.79 -10.88
C LYS A 195 12.45 9.87 -10.61
N ILE A 196 11.31 10.06 -11.29
CA ILE A 196 10.16 9.17 -11.11
C ILE A 196 10.41 7.77 -11.68
N HIS A 197 11.16 7.65 -12.77
CA HIS A 197 11.59 6.34 -13.30
C HIS A 197 12.50 5.58 -12.34
N GLN A 198 13.27 6.32 -11.53
CA GLN A 198 14.19 5.77 -10.53
C GLN A 198 13.55 5.60 -9.14
N SER A 199 12.31 6.05 -8.94
CA SER A 199 11.65 6.04 -7.62
C SER A 199 11.38 4.61 -7.13
N PRO A 200 11.77 4.26 -5.88
CA PRO A 200 11.66 2.92 -5.33
C PRO A 200 10.22 2.42 -5.09
N GLU A 201 9.22 3.30 -5.15
CA GLU A 201 7.81 2.89 -4.95
C GLU A 201 7.23 2.06 -6.11
N ASN A 202 7.91 2.01 -7.26
CA ASN A 202 7.53 1.21 -8.43
C ASN A 202 8.74 0.61 -9.17
N SER A 203 9.95 0.62 -8.58
CA SER A 203 11.12 0.08 -9.27
C SER A 203 11.11 -1.44 -9.22
N TYR A 204 10.56 -2.02 -10.28
CA TYR A 204 10.84 -3.41 -10.58
C TYR A 204 12.36 -3.55 -10.76
N VAL A 205 12.94 -4.55 -10.11
CA VAL A 205 14.38 -4.81 -10.16
C VAL A 205 14.79 -5.31 -11.55
N ASP A 206 13.84 -5.86 -12.31
CA ASP A 206 14.02 -6.28 -13.69
C ASP A 206 12.95 -5.72 -14.63
N SER A 207 13.34 -5.55 -15.88
CA SER A 207 12.48 -5.15 -17.00
C SER A 207 11.28 -6.08 -17.21
N SER A 208 11.41 -7.36 -16.85
CA SER A 208 10.32 -8.36 -16.92
C SER A 208 9.40 -8.37 -15.70
N ARG A 209 9.59 -7.42 -14.77
CA ARG A 209 8.73 -7.15 -13.61
C ARG A 209 8.49 -8.36 -12.71
N LYS A 210 9.49 -9.24 -12.58
CA LYS A 210 9.45 -10.41 -11.70
C LYS A 210 9.89 -10.06 -10.29
N PHE A 211 10.64 -8.99 -10.11
CA PHE A 211 11.08 -8.51 -8.82
C PHE A 211 10.80 -7.03 -8.64
N TYR A 212 10.53 -6.57 -7.42
CA TYR A 212 10.45 -5.14 -7.10
C TYR A 212 11.25 -4.79 -5.84
N TRP A 213 11.74 -3.56 -5.76
CA TRP A 213 12.40 -3.05 -4.57
C TRP A 213 11.37 -2.68 -3.50
N LYS A 214 11.60 -3.12 -2.28
CA LYS A 214 10.91 -2.63 -1.08
C LYS A 214 11.93 -2.59 0.05
N GLN A 215 12.09 -1.42 0.67
CA GLN A 215 13.02 -1.22 1.80
C GLN A 215 14.45 -1.73 1.51
N GLY A 216 14.98 -1.45 0.31
CA GLY A 216 16.33 -1.84 -0.10
C GLY A 216 16.52 -3.34 -0.38
N ARG A 217 15.44 -4.13 -0.44
CA ARG A 217 15.47 -5.57 -0.73
C ARG A 217 14.59 -5.89 -1.94
N ALA A 218 15.01 -6.87 -2.73
CA ALA A 218 14.23 -7.37 -3.86
C ALA A 218 13.14 -8.34 -3.37
N TYR A 219 11.91 -8.16 -3.83
CA TYR A 219 10.75 -8.99 -3.52
C TYR A 219 10.16 -9.57 -4.80
N PHE A 220 9.61 -10.78 -4.69
CA PHE A 220 8.93 -11.45 -5.81
C PHE A 220 7.60 -10.76 -6.18
N ALA A 221 7.39 -10.52 -7.46
CA ALA A 221 6.15 -10.01 -8.04
C ALA A 221 5.32 -11.09 -8.76
N PHE A 222 5.77 -12.36 -8.73
CA PHE A 222 5.14 -13.47 -9.43
C PHE A 222 5.26 -14.79 -8.66
N SER A 223 4.58 -15.83 -9.15
CA SER A 223 4.55 -17.19 -8.59
C SER A 223 3.89 -17.28 -7.20
N LYS A 224 4.06 -18.41 -6.52
CA LYS A 224 3.60 -18.63 -5.14
C LYS A 224 4.35 -17.80 -4.09
N TYR A 225 5.39 -17.06 -4.48
CA TYR A 225 6.21 -16.25 -3.59
C TYR A 225 5.94 -14.74 -3.70
N ILE A 226 4.84 -14.31 -4.33
CA ILE A 226 4.47 -12.88 -4.40
C ILE A 226 4.55 -12.23 -3.02
N GLY A 227 5.28 -11.11 -2.91
CA GLY A 227 5.44 -10.36 -1.66
C GLY A 227 6.48 -10.94 -0.70
N VAL A 228 7.17 -12.03 -1.05
CA VAL A 228 8.25 -12.63 -0.26
C VAL A 228 9.61 -12.11 -0.76
N ALA A 229 10.54 -11.86 0.15
CA ALA A 229 11.86 -11.35 -0.20
C ALA A 229 12.67 -12.41 -0.98
N LEU A 230 13.35 -12.00 -2.05
CA LEU A 230 14.21 -12.88 -2.85
C LEU A 230 15.29 -13.54 -1.99
N SER A 231 15.88 -12.77 -1.07
CA SER A 231 16.87 -13.27 -0.11
C SER A 231 16.33 -14.35 0.84
N GLU A 232 15.02 -14.34 1.11
CA GLU A 232 14.38 -15.31 2.01
C GLU A 232 14.09 -16.61 1.27
N VAL A 233 13.51 -16.53 0.06
CA VAL A 233 13.31 -17.69 -0.82
C VAL A 233 14.64 -18.38 -1.14
N ALA A 234 15.71 -17.60 -1.30
CA ALA A 234 17.05 -18.14 -1.51
C ALA A 234 17.54 -19.02 -0.34
N LYS A 235 17.08 -18.77 0.89
CA LYS A 235 17.39 -19.60 2.08
C LYS A 235 16.45 -20.79 2.22
N ILE A 236 15.13 -20.56 2.10
CA ILE A 236 14.11 -21.59 2.39
C ILE A 236 13.85 -22.54 1.22
N ASN A 237 14.08 -22.09 -0.02
CA ASN A 237 13.88 -22.90 -1.22
C ASN A 237 14.83 -22.51 -2.37
N PRO A 238 16.15 -22.77 -2.23
CA PRO A 238 17.13 -22.49 -3.27
C PRO A 238 16.87 -23.30 -4.57
N LYS A 239 16.17 -24.43 -4.50
CA LYS A 239 15.82 -25.23 -5.69
C LYS A 239 14.90 -24.46 -6.63
N PHE A 240 13.94 -23.70 -6.10
CA PHE A 240 13.07 -22.84 -6.90
C PHE A 240 13.86 -21.76 -7.65
N LEU A 241 14.84 -21.14 -7.00
CA LEU A 241 15.71 -20.16 -7.65
C LEU A 241 16.58 -20.79 -8.75
N LYS A 242 17.12 -21.99 -8.52
CA LYS A 242 17.86 -22.73 -9.54
C LYS A 242 16.98 -23.08 -10.76
N TRP A 243 15.70 -23.38 -10.55
CA TRP A 243 14.75 -23.58 -11.64
C TRP A 243 14.53 -22.30 -12.46
N ILE A 244 14.44 -21.12 -11.82
CA ILE A 244 14.34 -19.84 -12.55
C ILE A 244 15.56 -19.63 -13.48
N LEU A 245 16.75 -20.06 -13.07
CA LEU A 245 17.96 -19.95 -13.89
C LEU A 245 17.93 -20.82 -15.15
N THR A 246 17.16 -21.91 -15.15
CA THR A 246 17.04 -22.84 -16.29
C THR A 246 15.76 -22.65 -17.09
N ALA A 247 14.78 -21.93 -16.55
CA ALA A 247 13.50 -21.65 -17.19
C ALA A 247 13.58 -20.42 -18.12
N ASP A 248 12.50 -20.21 -18.87
CA ASP A 248 12.36 -19.09 -19.81
C ASP A 248 12.08 -17.77 -19.08
N PHE A 249 13.16 -17.14 -18.61
CA PHE A 249 13.17 -15.81 -18.01
C PHE A 249 14.26 -14.95 -18.66
N SER A 250 14.10 -13.62 -18.59
CA SER A 250 15.12 -12.68 -19.08
C SER A 250 16.44 -12.84 -18.34
N GLU A 251 17.56 -12.57 -19.03
CA GLU A 251 18.91 -12.66 -18.45
C GLU A 251 19.11 -11.71 -17.27
N GLU A 252 18.39 -10.58 -17.23
CA GLU A 252 18.37 -9.66 -16.09
C GLU A 252 17.78 -10.33 -14.84
N THR A 253 16.60 -10.95 -14.95
CA THR A 253 15.97 -11.77 -13.89
C THR A 253 16.93 -12.85 -13.39
N LYS A 254 17.57 -13.58 -14.32
CA LYS A 254 18.52 -14.64 -13.96
C LYS A 254 19.75 -14.08 -13.24
N THR A 255 20.25 -12.92 -13.65
CA THR A 255 21.38 -12.24 -13.01
C THR A 255 21.07 -11.82 -11.58
N ILE A 256 19.88 -11.28 -11.34
CA ILE A 256 19.38 -10.93 -10.00
C ILE A 256 19.31 -12.17 -9.10
N VAL A 257 18.78 -13.27 -9.63
CA VAL A 257 18.68 -14.55 -8.91
C VAL A 257 20.07 -15.16 -8.63
N LYS A 258 21.01 -15.10 -9.57
CA LYS A 258 22.40 -15.54 -9.37
C LYS A 258 23.05 -14.78 -8.21
N LYS A 259 22.97 -13.44 -8.21
CA LYS A 259 23.50 -12.60 -7.12
C LYS A 259 22.89 -12.96 -5.76
N ALA A 260 21.58 -13.21 -5.71
CA ALA A 260 20.91 -13.61 -4.48
C ALA A 260 21.41 -14.98 -3.96
N LEU A 261 21.59 -15.96 -4.84
CA LEU A 261 22.15 -17.28 -4.48
C LEU A 261 23.62 -17.21 -4.03
N GLU A 262 24.43 -16.34 -4.66
CA GLU A 262 25.83 -16.13 -4.29
C GLU A 262 25.99 -15.44 -2.94
N SER A 263 25.11 -14.49 -2.62
CA SER A 263 25.14 -13.77 -1.33
C SER A 263 24.96 -14.70 -0.13
N ILE A 264 24.25 -15.82 -0.29
CA ILE A 264 24.09 -16.84 0.76
C ILE A 264 25.37 -17.67 0.94
N LYS A 265 26.08 -17.99 -0.14
CA LYS A 265 27.31 -18.80 -0.07
C LYS A 265 28.45 -18.10 0.68
N ARG A 266 28.41 -16.76 0.80
CA ARG A 266 29.40 -15.95 1.52
C ARG A 266 29.05 -15.69 2.99
N SER A 267 27.88 -16.11 3.45
CA SER A 267 27.40 -15.91 4.84
C SER A 267 27.48 -17.17 5.70
N TYR A 268 28.18 -18.20 5.21
CA TYR A 268 28.61 -19.41 5.91
C TYR A 268 30.12 -19.52 5.79
#